data_AF-F7NJM7-F1
#
_entry.id   AF-F7NJM7-F1
#
_cell.length_a   1.000
_cell.length_b   1.000
_cell.length_c   1.000
_cell.angle_alpha   90.00
_cell.angle_beta   90.00
_cell.angle_gamma   90.00
#
_symmetry.space_group_name_H-M   'P 1'
#
loop_
_entity.id
_entity.type
_entity.pdbx_description
1 polymer ?
#
loop_
_entity_poly.entity_id
_entity_poly.type
_entity_poly.pdbx_seq_one_letter_code
_entity_poly.pdbx_strand_id
1 'polypeptide(L)'
;MIDTTKSFMSLISSVVNYKESVLPDSEEKVKWYPILHCNPPGLLLGVQQDGTWVVEVESGLYRLSNSGSFWRLVSLLEQPSNEIRKEVANSFNSLDIKIDIDDFFPFAEIVRAGLQFGTKYWAEMASDGMTNCHLKRKSI
;
A
#
# COMPACT_ATOMS: atom_id res chain seq x y z
N MET A 1 22.44 -9.37 -0.44
CA MET A 1 21.19 -8.65 -0.11
C MET A 1 20.28 -9.64 0.56
N ILE A 2 20.02 -9.46 1.86
CA ILE A 2 18.95 -10.21 2.54
C ILE A 2 17.67 -9.68 1.91
N ASP A 3 16.86 -10.58 1.36
CA ASP A 3 15.58 -10.24 0.74
C ASP A 3 14.62 -9.84 1.87
N THR A 4 14.63 -8.55 2.22
CA THR A 4 13.88 -7.97 3.36
C THR A 4 12.41 -8.38 3.32
N THR A 5 11.87 -8.52 2.12
CA THR A 5 10.53 -9.02 1.79
C THR A 5 10.27 -10.44 2.30
N LYS A 6 11.21 -11.37 2.13
CA LYS A 6 11.04 -12.76 2.62
C LYS A 6 11.06 -12.84 4.13
N SER A 7 11.98 -12.12 4.78
CA SER A 7 12.05 -12.07 6.24
C SER A 7 10.77 -11.46 6.81
N PHE A 8 10.25 -10.42 6.18
CA PHE A 8 9.02 -9.75 6.56
C PHE A 8 7.79 -10.65 6.40
N MET A 9 7.64 -11.34 5.27
CA MET A 9 6.50 -12.24 5.07
C MET A 9 6.49 -13.40 6.07
N SER A 10 7.67 -13.88 6.48
CA SER A 10 7.77 -14.88 7.55
C SER A 10 7.23 -14.34 8.88
N LEU A 11 7.51 -13.08 9.21
CA LEU A 11 7.01 -12.43 10.42
C LEU A 11 5.49 -12.24 10.33
N ILE A 12 4.96 -11.66 9.26
CA ILE A 12 3.51 -11.49 9.11
C ILE A 12 2.77 -12.81 9.22
N SER A 13 3.28 -13.86 8.58
CA SER A 13 2.62 -15.16 8.56
C SER A 13 2.49 -15.82 9.94
N SER A 14 3.28 -15.39 10.93
CA SER A 14 3.21 -15.90 12.30
C SER A 14 2.27 -15.10 13.20
N VAL A 15 1.91 -13.86 12.84
CA VAL A 15 1.09 -12.96 13.68
C VAL A 15 -0.29 -12.68 13.08
N VAL A 16 -0.44 -12.76 11.76
CA VAL A 16 -1.66 -12.34 11.05
C VAL A 16 -2.33 -13.54 10.39
N ASN A 17 -3.64 -13.70 10.62
CA ASN A 17 -4.44 -14.66 9.88
C ASN A 17 -4.57 -14.23 8.41
N TYR A 18 -4.30 -15.15 7.50
CA TYR A 18 -4.51 -14.88 6.08
C TYR A 18 -6.00 -14.90 5.74
N LYS A 19 -6.37 -14.11 4.73
CA LYS A 19 -7.63 -14.23 3.99
C LYS A 19 -7.38 -14.99 2.69
N GLU A 20 -8.42 -15.66 2.22
CA GLU A 20 -8.49 -16.21 0.86
C GLU A 20 -9.49 -15.41 0.06
N SER A 21 -9.09 -14.97 -1.13
CA SER A 21 -9.95 -14.25 -2.07
C SER A 21 -9.66 -14.73 -3.49
N VAL A 22 -10.62 -14.49 -4.38
CA VAL A 22 -10.46 -14.76 -5.82
C VAL A 22 -10.17 -13.45 -6.52
N LEU A 23 -9.15 -13.45 -7.38
CA LEU A 23 -8.86 -12.29 -8.23
C LEU A 23 -9.90 -12.21 -9.37
N PRO A 24 -10.61 -11.09 -9.56
CA PRO A 24 -11.63 -10.98 -10.60
C PRO A 24 -11.10 -11.21 -12.01
N ASP A 25 -9.87 -10.78 -12.29
CA ASP A 25 -9.30 -10.82 -13.65
C ASP A 25 -8.80 -12.21 -14.07
N SER A 26 -8.44 -13.07 -13.11
CA SER A 26 -7.81 -14.38 -13.39
C SER A 26 -8.55 -15.57 -12.80
N GLU A 27 -9.57 -15.33 -11.97
CA GLU A 27 -10.25 -16.35 -11.14
C GLU A 27 -9.30 -17.15 -10.23
N GLU A 28 -8.08 -16.65 -10.04
CA GLU A 28 -7.06 -17.28 -9.21
C GLU A 28 -7.39 -17.07 -7.72
N LYS A 29 -7.38 -18.16 -6.95
CA LYS A 29 -7.46 -18.09 -5.49
C LYS A 29 -6.10 -17.70 -4.91
N VAL A 30 -6.09 -16.63 -4.12
CA VAL A 30 -4.88 -16.12 -3.49
C VAL A 30 -5.03 -16.01 -1.98
N LYS A 31 -3.93 -16.30 -1.28
CA LYS A 31 -3.78 -16.03 0.15
C LYS A 31 -3.07 -14.69 0.34
N TRP A 32 -3.59 -13.89 1.26
CA TRP A 32 -3.04 -12.57 1.57
C TRP A 32 -3.32 -12.20 3.01
N TYR A 33 -2.51 -11.30 3.56
CA TYR A 33 -2.56 -10.87 4.94
C TYR A 33 -3.10 -9.44 4.99
N PRO A 34 -4.27 -9.20 5.61
CA PRO A 34 -4.81 -7.86 5.75
C PRO A 34 -3.96 -7.06 6.75
N ILE A 35 -3.57 -5.85 6.37
CA ILE A 35 -2.64 -5.01 7.14
C ILE A 35 -3.28 -3.68 7.55
N LEU A 36 -4.01 -3.04 6.64
CA LEU A 36 -4.48 -1.67 6.86
C LEU A 36 -5.87 -1.44 6.28
N HIS A 37 -6.78 -0.99 7.14
CA HIS A 37 -8.02 -0.35 6.70
C HIS A 37 -7.72 1.11 6.39
N CYS A 38 -7.93 1.52 5.14
CA CYS A 38 -7.68 2.89 4.74
C CYS A 38 -8.94 3.75 4.86
N ASN A 39 -8.73 5.06 4.97
CA ASN A 39 -9.76 6.06 4.75
C ASN A 39 -9.71 6.56 3.29
N PRO A 40 -10.86 6.72 2.60
CA PRO A 40 -12.22 6.46 3.06
C PRO A 40 -12.51 4.97 3.31
N PRO A 41 -13.44 4.65 4.24
CA PRO A 41 -13.75 3.28 4.63
C PRO A 41 -14.23 2.45 3.44
N GLY A 42 -13.71 1.23 3.31
CA GLY A 42 -14.01 0.30 2.21
C GLY A 42 -12.79 -0.18 1.42
N LEU A 43 -11.61 0.40 1.69
CA LEU A 43 -10.33 -0.07 1.17
C LEU A 43 -9.60 -0.87 2.24
N LEU A 44 -9.38 -2.15 2.00
CA LEU A 44 -8.54 -3.00 2.87
C LEU A 44 -7.25 -3.37 2.12
N LEU A 45 -6.15 -2.81 2.57
CA LEU A 45 -4.82 -3.12 2.07
C LEU A 45 -4.22 -4.32 2.78
N GLY A 46 -3.49 -5.10 2.01
CA GLY A 46 -2.72 -6.21 2.55
C GLY A 46 -1.62 -6.67 1.61
N VAL A 47 -0.98 -7.77 1.98
CA VAL A 47 0.20 -8.29 1.26
C VAL A 47 0.09 -9.78 1.03
N GLN A 48 0.56 -10.25 -0.12
CA GLN A 48 0.69 -11.67 -0.43
C GLN A 48 2.02 -12.24 0.10
N GLN A 49 2.14 -13.57 0.17
CA GLN A 49 3.35 -14.26 0.63
C GLN A 49 4.64 -13.92 -0.15
N ASP A 50 4.51 -13.47 -1.39
CA ASP A 50 5.63 -13.02 -2.23
C ASP A 50 5.99 -11.54 -2.02
N GLY A 51 5.29 -10.84 -1.11
CA GLY A 51 5.45 -9.40 -0.86
C GLY A 51 4.61 -8.50 -1.77
N THR A 52 3.84 -9.07 -2.70
CA THR A 52 2.97 -8.28 -3.59
C THR A 52 1.85 -7.63 -2.77
N TRP A 53 1.73 -6.31 -2.89
CA TRP A 53 0.62 -5.57 -2.29
C TRP A 53 -0.70 -5.89 -2.99
N VAL A 54 -1.77 -5.97 -2.20
CA VAL A 54 -3.14 -6.15 -2.69
C VAL A 54 -4.07 -5.14 -2.03
N VAL A 55 -5.13 -4.78 -2.75
CA VAL A 55 -6.22 -3.96 -2.24
C VAL A 55 -7.53 -4.70 -2.45
N GLU A 56 -8.28 -4.89 -1.37
CA GLU A 56 -9.66 -5.35 -1.40
C GLU A 56 -10.57 -4.12 -1.39
N VAL A 57 -11.47 -4.08 -2.36
CA VAL A 57 -12.53 -3.07 -2.52
C VAL A 57 -13.86 -3.80 -2.69
N GLU A 58 -14.98 -3.07 -2.72
CA GLU A 58 -16.32 -3.69 -2.89
C GLU A 58 -16.42 -4.61 -4.11
N SER A 59 -15.74 -4.25 -5.21
CA SER A 59 -15.72 -5.06 -6.44
C SER A 59 -14.76 -6.26 -6.42
N GLY A 60 -14.01 -6.48 -5.34
CA GLY A 60 -13.11 -7.63 -5.18
C GLY A 60 -11.67 -7.28 -4.81
N LEU A 61 -10.79 -8.28 -4.90
CA LEU A 61 -9.37 -8.16 -4.58
C LEU A 61 -8.54 -7.88 -5.84
N TYR A 62 -7.62 -6.92 -5.78
CA TYR A 62 -6.74 -6.57 -6.88
C TYR A 62 -5.27 -6.56 -6.45
N ARG A 63 -4.39 -7.11 -7.29
CA ARG A 63 -2.94 -7.01 -7.13
C ARG A 63 -2.45 -5.63 -7.55
N LEU A 64 -1.53 -5.08 -6.76
CA LEU A 64 -0.87 -3.81 -7.01
C LEU A 64 0.51 -4.04 -7.63
N SER A 65 0.54 -4.66 -8.82
CA SER A 65 1.78 -5.11 -9.48
C SER A 65 2.16 -4.31 -10.72
N ASN A 66 1.25 -3.51 -11.27
CA ASN A 66 1.50 -2.67 -12.44
C ASN A 66 1.10 -1.21 -12.17
N SER A 67 1.68 -0.26 -12.90
CA SER A 67 1.43 1.17 -12.67
C SER A 67 -0.04 1.55 -12.75
N GLY A 68 -0.83 0.85 -13.58
CA GLY A 68 -2.27 1.04 -13.68
C GLY A 68 -2.99 0.69 -12.38
N SER A 69 -2.66 -0.43 -11.75
CA SER A 69 -3.40 -0.95 -10.58
C SER A 69 -3.44 -0.01 -9.37
N PHE A 70 -2.41 0.82 -9.20
CA PHE A 70 -2.28 1.80 -8.11
C PHE A 70 -3.30 2.94 -8.17
N TRP A 71 -4.04 3.10 -9.28
CA TRP A 71 -5.11 4.08 -9.34
C TRP A 71 -6.16 3.89 -8.24
N ARG A 72 -6.36 2.64 -7.78
CA ARG A 72 -7.30 2.31 -6.70
C ARG A 72 -6.92 2.91 -5.34
N LEU A 73 -5.69 3.39 -5.22
CA LEU A 73 -5.15 4.00 -4.00
C LEU A 73 -4.97 5.51 -4.10
N VAL A 74 -5.36 6.15 -5.21
CA VAL A 74 -5.15 7.61 -5.36
C VAL A 74 -5.98 8.42 -4.37
N SER A 75 -7.09 7.88 -3.87
CA SER A 75 -7.85 8.48 -2.77
C SER A 75 -7.03 8.64 -1.48
N LEU A 76 -5.97 7.85 -1.29
CA LEU A 76 -5.05 8.05 -0.17
C LEU A 76 -4.34 9.41 -0.26
N LEU A 77 -4.16 9.96 -1.46
CA LEU A 77 -3.53 11.28 -1.65
C LEU A 77 -4.37 12.42 -1.08
N GLU A 78 -5.65 12.19 -0.78
CA GLU A 78 -6.51 13.19 -0.12
C GLU A 78 -6.14 13.36 1.37
N GLN A 79 -5.40 12.40 1.92
CA GLN A 79 -4.92 12.46 3.30
C GLN A 79 -3.50 13.03 3.38
N PRO A 80 -3.17 13.75 4.47
CA PRO A 80 -1.80 14.16 4.73
C PRO A 80 -0.85 12.95 4.76
N SER A 81 0.26 13.04 4.02
CA SER A 81 1.20 11.91 3.89
C SER A 81 1.75 11.38 5.22
N ASN A 82 1.91 12.25 6.22
CA ASN A 82 2.32 11.89 7.58
C ASN A 82 1.26 11.05 8.31
N GLU A 83 -0.03 11.25 8.04
CA GLU A 83 -1.12 10.47 8.62
C GLU A 83 -1.13 9.07 8.02
N ILE A 84 -1.06 8.93 6.69
CA ILE A 84 -0.97 7.61 6.03
C ILE A 84 0.22 6.83 6.55
N ARG A 85 1.39 7.48 6.65
CA ARG A 85 2.61 6.87 7.19
C ARG A 85 2.42 6.40 8.63
N LYS A 86 1.75 7.20 9.45
CA LYS A 86 1.47 6.86 10.85
C LYS A 86 0.47 5.70 10.93
N GLU A 87 -0.56 5.66 10.10
CA GLU A 87 -1.52 4.56 10.04
C GLU A 87 -0.83 3.25 9.65
N VAL A 88 -0.06 3.28 8.55
CA VAL A 88 0.74 2.12 8.12
C VAL A 88 1.71 1.70 9.22
N ALA A 89 2.41 2.65 9.86
CA ALA A 89 3.32 2.37 10.97
C ALA A 89 2.62 1.69 12.14
N ASN A 90 1.46 2.21 12.53
CA ASN A 90 0.68 1.69 13.65
C ASN A 90 0.19 0.27 13.38
N SER A 91 -0.23 -0.02 12.14
CA SER A 91 -0.58 -1.38 11.73
C SER A 91 0.59 -2.34 11.96
N PHE A 92 1.81 -2.00 11.52
CA PHE A 92 2.97 -2.88 11.72
C PHE A 92 3.49 -2.93 13.16
N ASN A 93 3.46 -1.81 13.88
CA ASN A 93 3.83 -1.77 15.29
C ASN A 93 2.89 -2.61 16.15
N SER A 94 1.59 -2.66 15.82
CA SER A 94 0.63 -3.54 16.52
C SER A 94 0.92 -5.04 16.32
N LEU A 95 1.70 -5.37 15.28
CA LEU A 95 2.17 -6.71 14.97
C LEU A 95 3.60 -6.98 15.51
N ASP A 96 4.18 -6.03 16.26
CA ASP A 96 5.58 -6.05 16.72
C ASP A 96 6.62 -6.19 15.59
N ILE A 97 6.27 -5.68 14.40
CA ILE A 97 7.15 -5.72 13.22
C ILE A 97 7.77 -4.34 13.02
N LYS A 98 9.09 -4.24 13.21
CA LYS A 98 9.86 -3.03 12.89
C LYS A 98 10.25 -3.05 11.41
N ILE A 99 9.63 -2.18 10.62
CA ILE A 99 9.99 -1.96 9.22
C ILE A 99 10.28 -0.49 8.94
N ASP A 100 11.14 -0.24 7.95
CA ASP A 100 11.16 1.04 7.27
C ASP A 100 10.01 1.08 6.27
N ILE A 101 9.02 1.93 6.55
CA ILE A 101 7.79 2.02 5.77
C ILE A 101 8.06 2.69 4.43
N ASP A 102 9.07 3.56 4.35
CA ASP A 102 9.48 4.22 3.10
C ASP A 102 9.99 3.22 2.07
N ASP A 103 10.59 2.12 2.52
CA ASP A 103 11.12 1.06 1.66
C ASP A 103 10.07 0.01 1.29
N PHE A 104 8.98 -0.09 2.06
CA PHE A 104 8.00 -1.16 1.91
C PHE A 104 6.66 -0.73 1.31
N PHE A 105 6.15 0.44 1.71
CA PHE A 105 4.85 0.92 1.26
C PHE A 105 5.00 1.69 -0.07
N PRO A 106 4.15 1.43 -1.08
CA PRO A 106 4.35 1.91 -2.44
C PRO A 106 3.90 3.37 -2.65
N PHE A 107 4.40 4.30 -1.84
CA PHE A 107 4.02 5.73 -1.91
C PHE A 107 4.32 6.33 -3.28
N ALA A 108 5.47 6.01 -3.86
CA ALA A 108 5.90 6.58 -5.12
C ALA A 108 5.01 6.13 -6.28
N GLU A 109 4.55 4.88 -6.25
CA GLU A 109 3.63 4.30 -7.22
C GLU A 109 2.24 4.95 -7.12
N ILE A 110 1.75 5.21 -5.91
CA ILE A 110 0.46 5.89 -5.68
C ILE A 110 0.51 7.33 -6.21
N VAL A 111 1.57 8.09 -5.88
CA VAL A 111 1.76 9.46 -6.40
C VAL A 111 1.82 9.45 -7.93
N ARG A 112 2.58 8.51 -8.51
CA ARG A 112 2.69 8.35 -9.97
C ARG A 112 1.35 8.03 -10.62
N ALA A 113 0.56 7.17 -9.99
CA ALA A 113 -0.78 6.85 -10.45
C ALA A 113 -1.70 8.07 -10.42
N GLY A 114 -1.63 8.90 -9.37
CA GLY A 114 -2.38 10.16 -9.28
C GLY A 114 -2.04 11.13 -10.42
N LEU A 115 -0.75 11.27 -10.75
CA LEU A 115 -0.29 12.08 -11.89
C LEU A 115 -0.77 11.51 -13.24
N GLN A 116 -0.79 10.18 -13.38
CA GLN A 116 -1.20 9.50 -14.61
C GLN A 116 -2.71 9.42 -14.81
N PHE A 117 -3.50 9.49 -13.73
CA PHE A 117 -4.97 9.42 -13.80
C PHE A 117 -5.59 10.59 -14.58
N GLY A 118 -4.80 11.66 -14.82
CA GLY A 118 -5.08 12.65 -15.86
C GLY A 118 -6.17 13.66 -15.53
N THR A 119 -6.77 13.61 -14.33
CA THR A 119 -7.62 14.70 -13.84
C THR A 119 -6.76 15.75 -13.14
N LYS A 120 -7.10 17.03 -13.33
CA LYS A 120 -6.42 18.14 -12.67
C LYS A 120 -6.40 17.96 -11.14
N TYR A 121 -7.51 17.48 -10.57
CA TYR A 121 -7.66 17.20 -9.15
C TYR A 121 -6.59 16.23 -8.61
N TRP A 122 -6.45 15.05 -9.23
CA TRP A 122 -5.47 14.05 -8.77
C TRP A 122 -4.02 14.47 -9.01
N ALA A 123 -3.76 15.25 -10.07
CA ALA A 123 -2.45 15.81 -10.32
C ALA A 123 -2.04 16.85 -9.25
N GLU A 124 -2.99 17.67 -8.78
CA GLU A 124 -2.77 18.62 -7.68
C GLU A 124 -2.48 17.88 -6.36
N MET A 125 -3.30 16.89 -6.00
CA MET A 125 -3.08 16.07 -4.79
C MET A 125 -1.75 15.31 -4.83
N ALA A 126 -1.38 14.75 -6.00
CA ALA A 126 -0.10 14.08 -6.17
C ALA A 126 1.09 15.04 -6.04
N SER A 127 0.95 16.29 -6.50
CA SER A 127 2.01 17.31 -6.38
C SER A 127 2.25 17.73 -4.94
N ASP A 128 1.18 17.87 -4.15
CA ASP A 128 1.25 18.15 -2.72
C ASP A 128 1.86 16.95 -1.95
N GLY A 129 1.47 15.73 -2.31
CA GLY A 129 2.07 14.50 -1.79
C GLY A 129 3.57 14.39 -2.13
N MET A 130 3.97 14.78 -3.34
CA MET A 130 5.36 14.71 -3.81
C MET A 130 6.27 15.68 -3.06
N THR A 131 5.78 16.89 -2.74
CA THR A 131 6.52 17.90 -1.96
C THR A 131 6.86 17.37 -0.57
N ASN A 132 5.92 16.67 0.07
CA ASN A 132 6.15 16.03 1.38
C ASN A 132 7.04 14.78 1.31
N CYS A 133 7.00 14.03 0.20
CA CYS A 133 7.90 12.88 -0.01
C CYS A 133 9.36 13.31 -0.25
N HIS A 134 9.59 14.45 -0.91
CA HIS A 134 10.95 14.94 -1.23
C HIS A 134 11.64 15.67 -0.08
N LEU A 135 10.90 16.21 0.90
CA LEU A 135 11.48 16.88 2.07
C LEU A 135 12.26 15.93 2.99
N LYS A 136 12.12 14.61 2.86
CA LYS A 136 12.93 13.64 3.62
C LYS A 136 14.24 13.22 2.96
N ARG A 137 14.49 13.58 1.69
CA ARG A 137 15.75 13.23 0.99
C ARG A 137 16.87 14.27 1.09
N LYS A 138 16.63 15.40 1.76
CA LYS A 138 17.67 16.40 2.06
C LYS A 138 17.68 16.75 3.54
N SER A 139 18.34 15.90 4.32
CA SER A 139 18.98 16.27 5.58
C SER A 139 20.22 15.38 5.72
N ILE A 140 21.24 15.72 4.94
CA ILE A 140 22.64 15.38 5.21
C ILE A 140 23.29 16.69 5.63
#